data_AF-A0A918MT60-F1
#
_entry.id   AF-A0A918MT60-F1
#
_cell.length_a   1.000
_cell.length_b   1.000
_cell.length_c   1.000
_cell.angle_alpha   90.00
_cell.angle_beta   90.00
_cell.angle_gamma   90.00
#
_symmetry.space_group_name_H-M   'P 1'
#
loop_
_entity.id
_entity.type
_entity.pdbx_description
1 polymer ?
#
loop_
_entity_poly.entity_id
_entity_poly.type
_entity_poly.pdbx_seq_one_letter_code
_entity_poly.pdbx_strand_id
1 'polypeptide(L)'
;MLTSVATEWPWLLAIAALVIHCSAMAKWIPIQRFWTVYPFIWVVCGTGAVAYGTWRGFAVEDMLVVCSFALVGLTIGLYPTRKMFTEWAHEINQGVERERYDYPRAHLAFCGASVLVMSAAAVLLTR
;
A
#
# COMPACT_ATOMS: atom_id res chain seq x y z
N MET A 1 -8.03 -22.83 -22.04
CA MET A 1 -7.57 -22.76 -20.63
C MET A 1 -6.63 -21.58 -20.35
N LEU A 2 -6.26 -20.76 -21.35
CA LEU A 2 -5.43 -19.55 -21.17
C LEU A 2 -6.24 -18.26 -21.03
N THR A 3 -7.56 -18.30 -21.27
CA THR A 3 -8.46 -17.13 -21.17
C THR A 3 -8.80 -16.78 -19.72
N SER A 4 -8.80 -17.75 -18.79
CA SER A 4 -9.00 -17.46 -17.37
C SER A 4 -7.79 -16.75 -16.75
N VAL A 5 -6.58 -17.08 -17.20
CA VAL A 5 -5.33 -16.44 -16.74
C VAL A 5 -5.32 -14.94 -17.07
N ALA A 6 -5.92 -14.54 -18.20
CA ALA A 6 -5.98 -13.14 -18.63
C ALA A 6 -6.85 -12.24 -17.72
N THR A 7 -7.85 -12.81 -17.04
CA THR A 7 -8.76 -12.05 -16.15
C THR A 7 -8.36 -12.17 -14.68
N GLU A 8 -7.66 -13.24 -14.28
CA GLU A 8 -7.32 -13.52 -12.88
C GLU A 8 -6.00 -12.87 -12.43
N TRP A 9 -5.08 -12.58 -13.36
CA TRP A 9 -3.77 -12.04 -12.99
C TRP A 9 -3.81 -10.66 -12.28
N PRO A 10 -4.72 -9.70 -12.57
CA PRO A 10 -4.77 -8.43 -11.85
C PRO A 10 -5.21 -8.62 -10.39
N TRP A 11 -6.10 -9.58 -10.15
CA TRP A 11 -6.51 -9.98 -8.81
C TRP A 11 -5.36 -10.61 -8.04
N LEU A 12 -4.63 -11.53 -8.67
CA LEU A 12 -3.44 -12.13 -8.07
C LEU A 12 -2.37 -11.09 -7.77
N LEU A 13 -2.16 -10.12 -8.68
CA LEU A 13 -1.23 -9.02 -8.48
C LEU A 13 -1.64 -8.15 -7.28
N ALA A 14 -2.94 -7.82 -7.16
CA ALA A 14 -3.46 -7.04 -6.03
C ALA A 14 -3.29 -7.76 -4.70
N ILE A 15 -3.59 -9.06 -4.66
CA ILE A 15 -3.38 -9.90 -3.48
C ILE A 15 -1.90 -9.96 -3.13
N ALA A 16 -1.02 -10.21 -4.10
CA ALA A 16 0.41 -10.28 -3.88
C ALA A 16 0.99 -8.95 -3.36
N ALA A 17 0.61 -7.83 -3.99
CA ALA A 17 1.01 -6.49 -3.54
C ALA A 17 0.55 -6.25 -2.10
N LEU A 18 -0.71 -6.56 -1.78
CA LEU A 18 -1.27 -6.42 -0.43
C LEU A 18 -0.50 -7.26 0.59
N VAL A 19 -0.22 -8.52 0.29
CA VAL A 19 0.53 -9.42 1.19
C VAL A 19 1.95 -8.90 1.40
N ILE A 20 2.63 -8.48 0.34
CA ILE A 20 4.00 -7.92 0.44
C ILE A 20 4.00 -6.67 1.31
N HIS A 21 3.08 -5.74 1.06
CA HIS A 21 2.98 -4.49 1.81
C HIS A 21 2.63 -4.73 3.28
N CYS A 22 1.62 -5.55 3.56
CA CYS A 22 1.25 -5.91 4.92
C CYS A 22 2.38 -6.62 5.65
N SER A 23 3.12 -7.51 4.98
CA SER A 23 4.28 -8.20 5.56
C SER A 23 5.44 -7.25 5.86
N ALA A 24 5.70 -6.30 4.97
CA ALA A 24 6.70 -5.25 5.18
C ALA A 24 6.33 -4.36 6.35
N MET A 25 5.08 -3.88 6.40
CA MET A 25 4.55 -3.05 7.47
C MET A 25 4.51 -3.80 8.81
N ALA A 26 4.19 -5.10 8.79
CA ALA A 26 4.22 -5.92 9.98
C ALA A 26 5.64 -5.93 10.57
N LYS A 27 6.65 -6.20 9.74
CA LYS A 27 8.05 -6.17 10.15
C LYS A 27 8.49 -4.79 10.70
N TRP A 28 7.97 -3.70 10.16
CA TRP A 28 8.39 -2.35 10.54
C TRP A 28 7.67 -1.79 11.78
N ILE A 29 6.42 -2.18 12.03
CA ILE A 29 5.61 -1.70 13.15
C ILE A 29 5.17 -2.90 13.99
N PRO A 30 5.99 -3.42 14.93
CA PRO A 30 5.67 -4.59 15.74
C PRO A 30 4.60 -4.35 16.82
N ILE A 31 3.42 -3.89 16.41
CA ILE A 31 2.24 -3.70 17.26
C ILE A 31 1.18 -4.72 16.82
N GLN A 32 0.83 -5.66 17.70
CA GLN A 32 -0.07 -6.77 17.35
C GLN A 32 -1.43 -6.31 16.82
N ARG A 33 -2.03 -5.29 17.46
CA ARG A 33 -3.31 -4.71 17.01
C ARG A 33 -3.20 -4.07 15.63
N PHE A 34 -2.07 -3.44 15.32
CA PHE A 34 -1.84 -2.83 14.00
C PHE A 34 -1.87 -3.89 12.91
N TRP A 35 -1.21 -5.04 13.12
CA TRP A 35 -1.16 -6.11 12.12
C TRP A 35 -2.53 -6.73 11.83
N THR A 36 -3.40 -6.81 12.83
CA THR A 36 -4.76 -7.34 12.63
C THR A 36 -5.63 -6.35 11.87
N VAL A 37 -5.57 -5.05 12.18
CA VAL A 37 -6.49 -4.05 11.60
C VAL A 37 -6.02 -3.54 10.24
N TYR A 38 -4.72 -3.42 10.03
CA TYR A 38 -4.13 -2.77 8.85
C TYR A 38 -4.52 -3.42 7.51
N PRO A 39 -4.54 -4.76 7.35
CA PRO A 39 -4.98 -5.38 6.10
C PRO A 39 -6.43 -5.02 5.75
N PHE A 40 -7.33 -4.95 6.74
CA PHE A 40 -8.74 -4.59 6.49
C PHE A 40 -8.88 -3.15 6.00
N ILE A 41 -8.09 -2.21 6.55
CA ILE A 41 -8.07 -0.82 6.07
C ILE A 41 -7.72 -0.79 4.58
N TRP A 42 -6.71 -1.57 4.16
CA TRP A 42 -6.31 -1.63 2.76
C TRP A 42 -7.31 -2.34 1.86
N VAL A 43 -7.97 -3.39 2.33
CA VAL A 43 -9.05 -4.04 1.57
C VAL A 43 -10.21 -3.06 1.35
N VAL A 44 -10.63 -2.32 2.38
CA VAL A 44 -11.69 -1.31 2.26
C VAL A 44 -11.27 -0.17 1.34
N CYS A 45 -10.04 0.34 1.48
CA CYS A 45 -9.53 1.42 0.63
C CYS A 45 -9.39 0.98 -0.83
N GLY A 46 -8.83 -0.20 -1.08
CA GLY A 46 -8.66 -0.76 -2.41
C GLY A 46 -9.98 -1.06 -3.10
N THR A 47 -10.93 -1.70 -2.40
CA THR A 47 -12.28 -1.94 -2.95
C THR A 47 -13.03 -0.63 -3.23
N GLY A 48 -12.91 0.37 -2.35
CA GLY A 48 -13.47 1.70 -2.57
C GLY A 48 -12.88 2.40 -3.79
N ALA A 49 -11.55 2.33 -3.96
CA ALA A 49 -10.86 2.90 -5.12
C ALA A 49 -11.30 2.23 -6.43
N VAL A 50 -11.35 0.90 -6.46
CA VAL A 50 -11.82 0.13 -7.62
C VAL A 50 -13.27 0.48 -7.94
N ALA A 51 -14.17 0.46 -6.94
CA ALA A 51 -15.58 0.80 -7.14
C ALA A 51 -15.77 2.22 -7.70
N TYR A 52 -15.03 3.20 -7.16
CA TYR A 52 -15.07 4.57 -7.65
C TYR A 52 -14.55 4.70 -9.08
N GLY A 53 -13.44 4.03 -9.40
CA GLY A 53 -12.88 4.01 -10.76
C GLY A 53 -13.83 3.37 -11.77
N THR A 54 -14.40 2.22 -11.42
CA THR A 54 -15.38 1.54 -12.27
C THR A 54 -16.64 2.37 -12.47
N TRP A 55 -17.11 3.08 -11.44
CA TRP A 55 -18.22 4.03 -11.58
C TRP A 55 -17.90 5.20 -12.53
N ARG A 56 -16.61 5.58 -12.65
CA ARG A 56 -16.11 6.57 -13.61
C ARG A 56 -15.89 6.01 -15.02
N GLY A 57 -16.10 4.72 -15.24
CA GLY A 57 -15.98 4.04 -16.53
C GLY A 57 -14.62 3.37 -16.79
N PHE A 58 -13.75 3.26 -15.79
CA PHE A 58 -12.52 2.47 -15.92
C PHE A 58 -12.79 0.98 -15.79
N ALA A 59 -12.04 0.15 -16.51
CA ALA A 59 -12.13 -1.30 -16.36
C ALA A 59 -11.67 -1.72 -14.95
N VAL A 60 -12.26 -2.80 -14.40
CA VAL A 60 -11.92 -3.30 -13.06
C VAL A 60 -10.47 -3.76 -13.02
N GLU A 61 -10.03 -4.40 -14.10
CA GLU A 61 -8.67 -4.92 -14.29
C GLU A 61 -7.65 -3.78 -14.22
N ASP A 62 -7.89 -2.68 -14.92
CA ASP A 62 -7.00 -1.50 -14.92
C ASP A 62 -6.89 -0.91 -13.52
N MET A 63 -8.02 -0.79 -12.81
CA MET A 63 -8.05 -0.27 -11.45
C MET A 63 -7.30 -1.18 -10.48
N LEU A 64 -7.38 -2.51 -10.64
CA LEU A 64 -6.62 -3.46 -9.84
C LEU A 64 -5.12 -3.31 -10.07
N VAL A 65 -4.68 -3.13 -11.32
CA VAL A 65 -3.26 -2.90 -11.65
C VAL A 65 -2.78 -1.59 -11.03
N VAL A 66 -3.54 -0.51 -11.18
CA VAL A 66 -3.22 0.80 -10.58
C VAL A 66 -3.14 0.71 -9.06
N CYS A 67 -4.12 0.08 -8.40
CA CYS A 67 -4.09 -0.12 -6.95
C CYS A 67 -2.88 -0.93 -6.51
N SER A 68 -2.54 -2.00 -7.24
CA SER A 68 -1.37 -2.84 -6.94
C SER A 68 -0.07 -2.05 -7.02
N PHE A 69 0.13 -1.29 -8.10
CA PHE A 69 1.32 -0.48 -8.30
C PHE A 69 1.41 0.67 -7.29
N ALA A 70 0.30 1.33 -6.98
CA ALA A 70 0.26 2.35 -5.94
C ALA A 70 0.69 1.78 -4.57
N LEU A 71 0.27 0.57 -4.25
CA LEU A 71 0.61 -0.13 -3.02
C LEU A 71 2.10 -0.54 -2.97
N VAL A 72 2.66 -0.97 -4.11
CA VAL A 72 4.10 -1.21 -4.26
C VAL A 72 4.89 0.11 -4.10
N GLY A 73 4.47 1.16 -4.79
CA GLY A 73 5.08 2.49 -4.69
C GLY A 73 5.04 3.05 -3.28
N LEU A 74 3.95 2.81 -2.55
CA LEU A 74 3.83 3.15 -1.14
C LEU A 74 4.81 2.35 -0.28
N THR A 75 4.93 1.03 -0.52
CA THR A 75 5.88 0.17 0.20
C THR A 75 7.32 0.66 0.01
N ILE A 76 7.71 0.97 -1.23
CA ILE A 76 9.02 1.54 -1.56
C ILE A 76 9.19 2.90 -0.88
N GLY A 77 8.19 3.76 -0.99
CA GLY A 77 8.16 5.12 -0.45
C GLY A 77 8.30 5.18 1.08
N LEU A 78 7.76 4.19 1.79
CA LEU A 78 7.84 4.05 3.24
C LEU A 78 9.11 3.33 3.72
N TYR A 79 9.90 2.76 2.81
CA TYR A 79 11.11 2.05 3.19
C TYR A 79 12.13 2.91 3.98
N PRO A 80 12.37 4.20 3.66
CA PRO A 80 13.25 5.06 4.46
C PRO A 80 12.76 5.25 5.91
N THR A 81 11.44 5.22 6.13
CA THR A 81 10.81 5.45 7.44
C THR A 81 10.73 4.20 8.31
N ARG A 82 11.12 3.03 7.80
CA ARG A 82 11.02 1.76 8.52
C ARG A 82 11.65 1.77 9.92
N LYS A 83 12.81 2.40 10.08
CA LYS A 83 13.52 2.46 11.38
C LYS A 83 12.74 3.30 12.39
N MET A 84 12.27 4.46 11.96
CA MET A 84 11.45 5.36 12.78
C MET A 84 10.16 4.67 13.22
N PHE A 85 9.50 3.96 12.30
CA PHE A 85 8.32 3.16 12.62
C PHE A 85 8.59 2.07 13.65
N THR A 86 9.74 1.40 13.57
CA THR A 86 10.12 0.37 14.55
C THR A 86 10.40 0.97 15.93
N GLU A 87 11.13 2.08 15.98
CA GLU A 87 11.42 2.80 17.22
C GLU A 87 10.14 3.31 17.88
N TRP A 88 9.27 3.99 17.12
CA TRP A 88 7.99 4.50 17.62
C TRP A 88 7.06 3.38 18.08
N ALA A 89 7.02 2.26 17.36
CA ALA A 89 6.24 1.10 17.78
C ALA A 89 6.75 0.51 19.10
N HIS A 90 8.07 0.51 19.31
CA HIS A 90 8.64 0.05 20.57
C HIS A 90 8.29 0.99 21.73
N GLU A 91 8.40 2.30 21.52
CA GLU A 91 7.97 3.33 22.48
C GLU A 91 6.50 3.17 22.85
N ILE A 92 5.62 3.00 21.86
CA ILE A 92 4.17 2.80 22.08
C ILE A 92 3.91 1.52 22.89
N ASN A 93 4.58 0.41 22.57
CA ASN A 93 4.45 -0.84 23.32
C ASN A 93 4.95 -0.73 24.77
N GLN A 94 5.88 0.19 25.05
CA GLN A 94 6.34 0.51 26.41
C GLN A 94 5.42 1.52 27.14
N GLY A 95 4.34 1.97 26.49
CA GLY A 95 3.42 2.96 27.05
C GLY A 95 3.96 4.39 27.04
N VAL A 96 5.00 4.67 26.26
CA VAL A 96 5.54 6.03 26.10
C VAL A 96 4.60 6.83 25.20
N GLU A 97 3.95 7.83 25.78
CA GLU A 97 3.17 8.81 25.02
C GLU A 97 4.07 10.00 24.62
N ARG A 98 4.25 10.20 23.31
CA ARG A 98 4.85 11.43 22.77
C ARG A 98 3.76 12.37 22.29
N GLU A 99 3.89 13.65 22.64
CA GLU A 99 3.02 14.72 22.13
C GLU A 99 3.16 14.90 20.60
N ARG A 100 4.36 14.62 20.06
CA ARG A 100 4.62 14.76 18.63
C ARG A 100 5.63 13.72 18.12
N TYR A 101 5.28 13.11 16.99
CA TYR A 101 6.18 12.30 16.19
C TYR A 101 6.64 13.12 14.99
N ASP A 102 7.91 13.54 14.98
CA ASP A 102 8.46 14.34 13.90
C ASP A 102 8.77 13.46 12.68
N TYR A 103 7.96 13.63 11.63
CA TYR A 103 8.12 12.92 10.37
C TYR A 103 8.92 13.76 9.36
N PRO A 104 10.08 13.29 8.86
CA PRO A 104 10.88 14.04 7.92
C PRO A 104 10.12 14.32 6.61
N ARG A 105 10.03 15.59 6.22
CA ARG A 105 9.36 16.00 4.97
C ARG A 105 9.97 15.35 3.73
N ALA A 106 11.28 15.10 3.75
CA ALA A 106 11.97 14.40 2.66
C ALA A 106 11.44 12.97 2.47
N HIS A 107 11.14 12.26 3.56
CA HIS A 107 10.54 10.92 3.48
C HIS A 107 9.12 10.98 2.93
N LEU A 108 8.34 12.00 3.32
CA LEU A 108 6.99 12.20 2.77
C LEU A 108 7.04 12.50 1.28
N ALA A 109 7.95 13.38 0.85
CA ALA A 109 8.14 13.73 -0.56
C ALA A 109 8.58 12.51 -1.38
N PHE A 110 9.53 11.72 -0.87
CA PHE A 110 9.96 10.48 -1.51
C PHE A 110 8.82 9.46 -1.63
N CYS A 111 8.01 9.35 -0.58
CA CYS A 111 6.84 8.48 -0.58
C CYS A 111 5.80 8.91 -1.63
N GLY A 112 5.46 10.20 -1.66
CA GLY A 112 4.57 10.75 -2.69
C GLY A 112 5.11 10.53 -4.11
N ALA A 113 6.39 10.81 -4.33
CA ALA A 113 7.03 10.60 -5.63
C ALA A 113 7.00 9.12 -6.06
N SER A 114 7.26 8.19 -5.14
CA SER A 114 7.24 6.75 -5.43
C SER A 114 5.85 6.27 -5.83
N VAL A 115 4.80 6.70 -5.12
CA VAL A 115 3.41 6.37 -5.47
C VAL A 115 3.02 6.95 -6.82
N LEU A 116 3.38 8.20 -7.10
CA LEU A 116 3.07 8.86 -8.38
C LEU A 116 3.76 8.16 -9.56
N VAL A 117 5.05 7.83 -9.44
CA VAL A 117 5.81 7.13 -10.48
C VAL A 117 5.22 5.76 -10.75
N MET A 118 4.93 4.97 -9.71
CA MET A 118 4.35 3.64 -9.88
C MET A 118 2.92 3.69 -10.44
N SER A 119 2.10 4.64 -10.01
CA SER A 119 0.75 4.82 -10.55
C SER A 119 0.79 5.24 -12.02
N ALA A 120 1.71 6.13 -12.41
CA ALA A 120 1.91 6.51 -13.80
C ALA A 120 2.38 5.31 -14.65
N ALA A 121 3.28 4.47 -14.12
CA ALA A 121 3.71 3.25 -14.78
C ALA A 121 2.54 2.27 -14.99
N ALA A 122 1.65 2.11 -14.00
CA ALA A 122 0.45 1.30 -14.16
C ALA A 122 -0.48 1.83 -15.25
N VAL A 123 -0.74 3.14 -15.27
CA VAL A 123 -1.58 3.76 -16.32
C VAL A 123 -0.97 3.58 -17.71
N LEU A 124 0.36 3.59 -17.83
CA LEU A 124 1.05 3.30 -19.09
C LEU A 124 0.97 1.82 -19.49
N LEU A 125 0.88 0.90 -18.52
CA LEU A 125 0.77 -0.55 -18.76
C LEU A 125 -0.66 -0.98 -19.11
N THR A 126 -1.67 -0.25 -18.63
CA THR A 126 -3.10 -0.57 -18.83
C THR A 126 -3.74 0.21 -19.98
N ARG A 127 -2.95 0.98 -20.75
CA ARG A 127 -3.39 1.70 -21.95
C ARG A 127 -2.75 1.11 -23.19
#